data_AF-A0A140E5Y2-F1
#
_entry.id   AF-A0A140E5Y2-F1
#
_cell.length_a   1.000
_cell.length_b   1.000
_cell.length_c   1.000
_cell.angle_alpha   90.00
_cell.angle_beta   90.00
_cell.angle_gamma   90.00
#
_symmetry.space_group_name_H-M   'P 1'
#
loop_
_entity.id
_entity.type
_entity.pdbx_description
1 polymer ?
#
loop_
_entity_poly.entity_id
_entity_poly.type
_entity_poly.pdbx_seq_one_letter_code
_entity_poly.pdbx_strand_id
1 'polypeptide(L)'
;MRNYADRLANFLDWCELRSLDPMTVDYKRDLIGRYQKEMLTGIWSRDNRPLSERTINVRVETAADYLSWMADKALRVPFSIPKITRPIVINNPKNSRGHLPKEIGAREGRLRETERHLTFPEDEEIVAWLKRLYAKEGSGSTVGLIAELVLETGIRREEAACWRMDTLHRDPTKWRIVNPKSVTDDQAVVVTLRYGTKGKEYGRDHGDKIGPSGEILVPYPMACQSALKIFH
;
A
#
# COMPACT_ATOMS: atom_id res chain seq x y z
N MET A 1 -9.56 -3.52 8.22
CA MET A 1 -8.51 -4.16 7.38
C MET A 1 -9.25 -5.15 6.49
N ARG A 2 -9.16 -5.09 5.15
CA ARG A 2 -9.84 -6.06 4.26
C ARG A 2 -8.81 -7.08 3.78
N ASN A 3 -8.66 -8.17 4.53
CA ASN A 3 -7.65 -9.19 4.27
C ASN A 3 -8.21 -10.27 3.31
N TYR A 4 -7.42 -11.33 3.07
CA TYR A 4 -7.83 -12.45 2.22
C TYR A 4 -9.10 -13.14 2.76
N ALA A 5 -9.18 -13.33 4.08
CA ALA A 5 -10.31 -14.01 4.72
C ALA A 5 -11.63 -13.24 4.52
N ASP A 6 -11.64 -11.91 4.65
CA ASP A 6 -12.86 -11.11 4.42
C ASP A 6 -13.40 -11.25 2.99
N ARG A 7 -12.49 -11.37 2.02
CA ARG A 7 -12.82 -11.51 0.60
C ARG A 7 -13.31 -12.91 0.29
N LEU A 8 -12.69 -13.92 0.90
CA LEU A 8 -13.11 -15.30 0.80
C LEU A 8 -14.50 -15.51 1.43
N ALA A 9 -14.72 -15.00 2.65
CA ALA A 9 -16.02 -15.01 3.30
C ALA A 9 -17.09 -14.39 2.40
N ASN A 10 -16.82 -13.21 1.82
CA ASN A 10 -17.76 -12.57 0.89
C ASN A 10 -18.11 -13.43 -0.35
N PHE A 11 -17.21 -14.29 -0.81
CA PHE A 11 -17.49 -15.23 -1.89
C PHE A 11 -18.29 -16.44 -1.39
N LEU A 12 -17.98 -16.97 -0.20
CA LEU A 12 -18.70 -18.10 0.39
C LEU A 12 -20.14 -17.71 0.75
N ASP A 13 -20.35 -16.54 1.35
CA ASP A 13 -21.68 -15.99 1.64
C ASP A 13 -22.51 -15.82 0.35
N TRP A 14 -21.85 -15.44 -0.74
CA TRP A 14 -22.51 -15.34 -2.04
C TRP A 14 -22.94 -16.71 -2.56
N CYS A 15 -22.08 -17.72 -2.42
CA CYS A 15 -22.41 -19.09 -2.81
C CYS A 15 -23.60 -19.60 -1.98
N GLU A 16 -23.58 -19.40 -0.67
CA GLU A 16 -24.68 -19.79 0.23
C GLU A 16 -26.00 -19.11 -0.18
N LEU A 17 -26.02 -17.79 -0.34
CA LEU A 17 -27.23 -17.05 -0.71
C LEU A 17 -27.77 -17.45 -2.09
N ARG A 18 -26.89 -17.82 -3.03
CA ARG A 18 -27.28 -18.27 -4.37
C ARG A 18 -27.48 -19.78 -4.46
N SER A 19 -27.38 -20.50 -3.33
CA SER A 19 -27.47 -21.95 -3.23
C SER A 19 -26.53 -22.67 -4.21
N LEU A 20 -25.31 -22.16 -4.34
CA LEU A 20 -24.24 -22.74 -5.14
C LEU A 20 -23.28 -23.51 -4.23
N ASP A 21 -22.92 -24.72 -4.63
CA ASP A 21 -21.83 -25.47 -3.97
C ASP A 21 -20.47 -24.97 -4.48
N PRO A 22 -19.60 -24.40 -3.62
CA PRO A 22 -18.26 -23.95 -4.00
C PRO A 22 -17.41 -25.00 -4.73
N MET A 23 -17.67 -26.30 -4.51
CA MET A 23 -16.96 -27.39 -5.20
C MET A 23 -17.31 -27.51 -6.69
N THR A 24 -18.46 -26.96 -7.10
CA THR A 24 -18.99 -27.06 -8.47
C THR A 24 -19.02 -25.73 -9.21
N VAL A 25 -18.66 -24.63 -8.55
CA VAL A 25 -18.62 -23.28 -9.12
C VAL A 25 -17.68 -23.25 -10.33
N ASP A 26 -18.18 -22.77 -11.46
CA ASP A 26 -17.44 -22.59 -12.71
C ASP A 26 -16.92 -21.15 -12.87
N TYR A 27 -15.78 -20.99 -13.54
CA TYR A 27 -15.16 -19.68 -13.73
C TYR A 27 -16.03 -18.77 -14.64
N LYS A 28 -16.46 -19.26 -15.81
CA LYS A 28 -17.16 -18.42 -16.78
C LYS A 28 -18.61 -18.19 -16.37
N ARG A 29 -19.32 -19.26 -16.00
CA ARG A 29 -20.74 -19.21 -15.66
C ARG A 29 -20.98 -18.47 -14.37
N ASP A 30 -20.26 -18.82 -13.31
CA ASP A 30 -20.60 -18.38 -11.96
C ASP A 30 -19.74 -17.18 -11.53
N LEU A 31 -18.40 -17.29 -11.57
CA LEU A 31 -17.55 -16.17 -11.15
C LEU A 31 -17.69 -14.95 -12.06
N ILE A 32 -17.51 -15.11 -13.37
CA ILE A 32 -17.61 -13.98 -14.31
C ILE A 32 -19.06 -13.69 -14.68
N GLY A 33 -19.85 -14.73 -14.94
CA GLY A 33 -21.24 -14.59 -15.41
C GLY A 33 -22.20 -14.08 -14.35
N ARG A 34 -21.92 -14.30 -13.06
CA ARG A 34 -22.81 -13.90 -11.96
C ARG A 34 -22.10 -13.09 -10.88
N TYR A 35 -21.18 -13.66 -10.13
CA TYR A 35 -20.54 -13.02 -8.97
C TYR A 35 -19.93 -11.64 -9.31
N GLN A 36 -19.16 -11.58 -10.40
CA GLN A 36 -18.58 -10.33 -10.93
C GLN A 36 -19.66 -9.34 -11.39
N LYS A 37 -20.67 -9.81 -12.13
CA LYS A 37 -21.76 -8.97 -12.64
C LYS A 37 -22.64 -8.40 -11.52
N GLU A 38 -22.98 -9.21 -10.52
CA GLU A 38 -23.79 -8.78 -9.38
C GLU A 38 -23.04 -7.72 -8.55
N MET A 39 -21.71 -7.78 -8.44
CA MET A 39 -20.92 -6.71 -7.85
C MET A 39 -20.85 -5.44 -8.70
N LEU A 40 -20.82 -5.59 -10.04
CA LEU A 40 -20.85 -4.46 -10.98
C LEU A 40 -22.19 -3.73 -10.96
N THR A 41 -23.30 -4.45 -10.82
CA THR A 41 -24.64 -3.85 -10.73
C THR A 41 -24.97 -3.35 -9.32
N GLY A 42 -24.19 -3.74 -8.33
CA GLY A 42 -24.41 -3.39 -6.92
C GLY A 42 -25.34 -4.34 -6.18
N ILE A 43 -25.93 -5.34 -6.84
CA ILE A 43 -26.76 -6.39 -6.23
C ILE A 43 -25.97 -7.13 -5.15
N TRP A 44 -24.71 -7.45 -5.42
CA TRP A 44 -23.79 -8.05 -4.44
C TRP A 44 -22.85 -6.99 -3.86
N SER A 45 -23.43 -6.04 -3.14
CA SER A 45 -22.69 -5.02 -2.42
C SER A 45 -23.40 -4.66 -1.11
N ARG A 46 -22.66 -4.16 -0.13
CA ARG A 46 -23.24 -3.82 1.18
C ARG A 46 -24.26 -2.69 1.09
N ASP A 47 -24.00 -1.71 0.24
CA ASP A 47 -24.74 -0.44 0.18
C ASP A 47 -25.65 -0.37 -1.07
N ASN A 48 -25.89 -1.52 -1.74
CA ASN A 48 -26.62 -1.63 -3.01
C ASN A 48 -26.08 -0.69 -4.12
N ARG A 49 -24.76 -0.50 -4.15
CA ARG A 49 -24.07 0.35 -5.13
C ARG A 49 -22.99 -0.44 -5.87
N PRO A 50 -22.77 -0.17 -7.17
CA PRO A 50 -21.65 -0.71 -7.92
C PRO A 50 -20.32 -0.58 -7.17
N LEU A 51 -19.56 -1.67 -7.12
CA LEU A 51 -18.21 -1.65 -6.56
C LEU A 51 -17.19 -1.19 -7.59
N SER A 52 -16.07 -0.64 -7.13
CA SER A 52 -14.97 -0.29 -8.03
C SER A 52 -14.39 -1.54 -8.68
N GLU A 53 -14.04 -1.43 -9.96
CA GLU A 53 -13.49 -2.53 -10.76
C GLU A 53 -12.27 -3.19 -10.10
N ARG A 54 -11.41 -2.41 -9.44
CA ARG A 54 -10.30 -2.92 -8.62
C ARG A 54 -10.77 -3.80 -7.46
N THR A 55 -11.79 -3.37 -6.71
CA THR A 55 -12.33 -4.15 -5.59
C THR A 55 -12.89 -5.48 -6.08
N ILE A 56 -13.64 -5.43 -7.18
CA ILE A 56 -14.22 -6.61 -7.82
C ILE A 56 -13.12 -7.56 -8.30
N ASN A 57 -12.11 -7.03 -9.00
CA ASN A 57 -11.00 -7.82 -9.51
C ASN A 57 -10.30 -8.61 -8.40
N VAL A 58 -10.01 -7.94 -7.29
CA VAL A 58 -9.34 -8.52 -6.13
C VAL A 58 -10.19 -9.59 -5.43
N ARG A 59 -11.52 -9.41 -5.37
CA ARG A 59 -12.44 -10.43 -4.83
C ARG A 59 -12.54 -11.66 -5.73
N VAL A 60 -12.71 -11.45 -7.04
CA VAL A 60 -12.77 -12.54 -8.02
C VAL A 60 -11.45 -13.31 -8.05
N GLU A 61 -10.31 -12.63 -7.94
CA GLU A 61 -8.99 -13.27 -7.84
C GLU A 61 -8.87 -14.11 -6.57
N THR A 62 -9.29 -13.58 -5.41
CA THR A 62 -9.32 -14.35 -4.15
C THR A 62 -10.18 -15.61 -4.27
N ALA A 63 -11.37 -15.50 -4.88
CA ALA A 63 -12.24 -16.65 -5.12
C ALA A 63 -11.59 -17.66 -6.06
N ALA A 64 -11.02 -17.20 -7.18
CA ALA A 64 -10.35 -18.07 -8.15
C ALA A 64 -9.13 -18.78 -7.56
N ASP A 65 -8.35 -18.11 -6.70
CA ASP A 65 -7.22 -18.71 -5.97
C ASP A 65 -7.71 -19.82 -5.03
N TYR A 66 -8.79 -19.56 -4.29
CA TYR A 66 -9.38 -20.57 -3.40
C TYR A 66 -9.91 -21.78 -4.16
N LEU A 67 -10.63 -21.57 -5.28
CA LEU A 67 -11.12 -22.66 -6.12
C LEU A 67 -9.97 -23.46 -6.76
N SER A 68 -8.90 -22.79 -7.19
CA SER A 68 -7.69 -23.45 -7.71
C SER A 68 -7.01 -24.29 -6.63
N TRP A 69 -6.86 -23.74 -5.42
CA TRP A 69 -6.32 -24.47 -4.28
C TRP A 69 -7.17 -25.70 -3.92
N MET A 70 -8.50 -25.61 -3.95
CA MET A 70 -9.36 -26.77 -3.72
C MET A 70 -9.17 -27.85 -4.78
N ALA A 71 -8.97 -27.47 -6.05
CA ALA A 71 -8.68 -28.41 -7.12
C ALA A 71 -7.31 -29.09 -6.91
N ASP A 72 -6.28 -28.32 -6.53
CA ASP A 72 -4.94 -28.84 -6.22
C ASP A 72 -4.94 -29.80 -5.03
N LYS A 73 -5.87 -29.61 -4.09
CA LYS A 73 -6.10 -30.51 -2.94
C LYS A 73 -7.04 -31.66 -3.25
N ALA A 74 -7.45 -31.83 -4.52
CA ALA A 74 -8.39 -32.85 -4.96
C ALA A 74 -9.75 -32.82 -4.22
N LEU A 75 -10.13 -31.66 -3.67
CA LEU A 75 -11.42 -31.44 -3.01
C LEU A 75 -12.53 -31.15 -4.03
N ARG A 76 -12.15 -30.75 -5.24
CA ARG A 76 -13.05 -30.53 -6.37
C ARG A 76 -12.43 -30.95 -7.70
N VAL A 77 -13.27 -30.99 -8.74
CA VAL A 77 -12.83 -31.17 -10.12
C VAL A 77 -11.90 -30.03 -10.57
N PRO A 78 -11.00 -30.28 -11.55
CA PRO A 78 -10.07 -29.29 -12.06
C PRO A 78 -10.75 -27.97 -12.40
N PHE A 79 -10.16 -26.87 -11.92
CA PHE A 79 -10.67 -25.53 -12.11
C PHE A 79 -9.77 -24.79 -13.11
N SER A 80 -10.33 -24.42 -14.27
CA SER A 80 -9.57 -23.75 -15.34
C SER A 80 -9.90 -22.27 -15.40
N ILE A 81 -8.86 -21.43 -15.32
CA ILE A 81 -8.95 -19.98 -15.48
C ILE A 81 -8.39 -19.62 -16.86
N PRO A 82 -9.23 -19.25 -17.85
CA PRO A 82 -8.76 -18.87 -19.16
C PRO A 82 -7.88 -17.62 -19.08
N LYS A 83 -6.74 -17.65 -19.76
CA LYS A 83 -5.80 -16.52 -19.87
C LYS A 83 -5.92 -15.91 -21.27
N ILE A 84 -6.01 -14.59 -21.33
CA ILE A 84 -5.99 -13.78 -22.54
C ILE A 84 -4.71 -12.95 -22.52
N THR A 85 -4.00 -12.93 -23.63
CA THR A 85 -2.82 -12.07 -23.79
C THR A 85 -3.27 -10.62 -23.96
N ARG A 86 -2.75 -9.71 -23.12
CA ARG A 86 -2.95 -8.26 -23.28
C ARG A 86 -1.60 -7.56 -23.45
N PRO A 87 -1.45 -6.67 -24.45
CA PRO A 87 -0.27 -5.82 -24.55
C PRO A 87 -0.34 -4.74 -23.47
N ILE A 88 0.72 -4.61 -22.68
CA ILE A 88 0.89 -3.53 -21.69
C ILE A 88 2.19 -2.79 -22.00
N VAL A 89 2.12 -1.47 -22.13
CA VAL A 89 3.31 -0.62 -22.24
C VAL A 89 3.76 -0.30 -20.81
N ILE A 90 4.93 -0.81 -20.42
CA ILE A 90 5.50 -0.56 -19.09
C ILE A 90 6.59 0.49 -19.25
N ASN A 91 6.25 1.76 -19.03
CA ASN A 91 7.27 2.81 -18.99
C ASN A 91 8.23 2.54 -17.83
N ASN A 92 9.41 1.99 -18.14
CA ASN A 92 10.51 1.80 -17.21
C ASN A 92 11.65 2.76 -17.59
N PRO A 93 11.89 3.83 -16.81
CA PRO A 93 12.95 4.80 -17.08
C PRO A 93 14.37 4.23 -17.09
N LYS A 94 14.58 3.02 -16.54
CA LYS A 94 15.90 2.38 -16.42
C LYS A 94 16.26 1.45 -17.57
N ASN A 95 15.41 1.32 -18.59
CA ASN A 95 15.62 0.34 -19.66
C ASN A 95 15.27 0.94 -21.03
N SER A 96 16.23 0.98 -21.96
CA SER A 96 16.06 1.52 -23.32
C SER A 96 15.00 0.79 -24.17
N ARG A 97 14.53 -0.37 -23.68
CA ARG A 97 13.44 -1.18 -24.26
C ARG A 97 12.09 -1.06 -23.53
N GLY A 98 11.95 -0.14 -22.57
CA GLY A 98 10.72 0.03 -21.77
C GLY A 98 9.47 0.42 -22.58
N HIS A 99 9.64 1.03 -23.76
CA HIS A 99 8.51 1.40 -24.61
C HIS A 99 7.91 0.22 -25.41
N LEU A 100 8.54 -0.95 -25.42
CA LEU A 100 8.00 -2.09 -26.15
C LEU A 100 6.81 -2.69 -25.38
N PRO A 101 5.64 -2.88 -26.02
CA PRO A 101 4.49 -3.50 -25.39
C PRO A 101 4.87 -4.92 -24.96
N LYS A 102 4.79 -5.16 -23.65
CA LYS A 102 4.99 -6.49 -23.07
C LYS A 102 3.64 -7.19 -23.07
N GLU A 103 3.60 -8.37 -23.70
CA GLU A 103 2.46 -9.25 -23.60
C GLU A 103 2.40 -9.86 -22.20
N ILE A 104 1.32 -9.57 -21.47
CA ILE A 104 1.05 -10.16 -20.16
C ILE A 104 -0.21 -10.99 -20.27
N GLY A 105 -0.15 -12.23 -19.80
CA GLY A 105 -1.33 -13.07 -19.64
C GLY A 105 -2.23 -12.51 -18.52
N ALA A 106 -3.41 -12.02 -18.88
CA ALA A 106 -4.44 -11.60 -17.94
C ALA A 106 -5.58 -12.63 -17.93
N ARG A 107 -6.24 -12.84 -16.79
CA ARG A 107 -7.43 -13.69 -16.75
C ARG A 107 -8.55 -13.10 -17.62
N GLU A 108 -9.28 -13.97 -18.32
CA GLU A 108 -10.49 -13.59 -19.03
C GLU A 108 -11.50 -12.95 -18.05
N GLY A 109 -12.09 -11.82 -18.43
CA GLY A 109 -13.03 -11.08 -17.57
C GLY A 109 -12.38 -10.15 -16.54
N ARG A 110 -11.04 -9.95 -16.52
CA ARG A 110 -10.41 -8.92 -15.70
C ARG A 110 -10.85 -7.51 -16.15
N LEU A 111 -11.43 -6.77 -15.20
CA LEU A 111 -11.95 -5.41 -15.36
C LEU A 111 -10.81 -4.38 -15.44
N ARG A 112 -11.07 -3.21 -16.03
CA ARG A 112 -10.09 -2.14 -16.26
C ARG A 112 -9.96 -1.29 -14.99
N GLU A 113 -8.81 -1.40 -14.34
CA GLU A 113 -8.52 -0.51 -13.21
C GLU A 113 -8.23 0.89 -13.75
N THR A 114 -9.00 1.88 -13.29
CA THR A 114 -8.71 3.30 -13.56
C THR A 114 -7.39 3.64 -12.88
N GLU A 115 -6.40 4.11 -13.64
CA GLU A 115 -5.17 4.64 -13.07
C GLU A 115 -5.53 5.93 -12.31
N ARG A 116 -5.36 5.91 -10.98
CA ARG A 116 -5.38 7.15 -10.22
C ARG A 116 -4.04 7.83 -10.48
N HIS A 117 -4.05 8.92 -11.23
CA HIS A 117 -2.89 9.80 -11.31
C HIS A 117 -2.73 10.48 -9.95
N LEU A 118 -1.72 10.04 -9.20
CA LEU A 118 -1.26 10.77 -8.03
C LEU A 118 -0.46 11.97 -8.54
N THR A 119 -1.00 13.16 -8.37
CA THR A 119 -0.30 14.41 -8.64
C THR A 119 0.28 14.95 -7.35
N PHE A 120 1.44 15.59 -7.43
CA PHE A 120 1.94 16.39 -6.32
C PHE A 120 1.11 17.68 -6.23
N PRO A 121 0.72 18.11 -5.02
CA PRO A 121 0.18 19.46 -4.81
C PRO A 121 1.24 20.51 -5.12
N GLU A 122 0.80 21.74 -5.37
CA GLU A 122 1.70 22.88 -5.53
C GLU A 122 2.33 23.29 -4.18
N ASP A 123 3.53 23.88 -4.21
CA ASP A 123 4.27 24.26 -2.99
C ASP A 123 3.44 25.18 -2.06
N GLU A 124 2.68 26.11 -2.64
CA GLU A 124 1.79 27.01 -1.89
C GLU A 124 0.69 26.24 -1.14
N GLU A 125 0.15 25.19 -1.75
CA GLU A 125 -0.88 24.34 -1.13
C GLU A 125 -0.30 23.53 0.03
N ILE A 126 0.94 23.03 -0.13
CA ILE A 126 1.67 22.29 0.91
C ILE A 126 1.93 23.21 2.11
N VAL A 127 2.44 24.42 1.89
CA VAL A 127 2.71 25.39 2.95
C VAL A 127 1.42 25.79 3.68
N ALA A 128 0.34 26.06 2.94
CA ALA A 128 -0.95 26.40 3.54
C ALA A 128 -1.52 25.21 4.36
N TRP A 129 -1.34 23.99 3.89
CA TRP A 129 -1.76 22.78 4.60
C TRP A 129 -0.95 22.55 5.88
N LEU A 130 0.38 22.67 5.84
CA LEU A 130 1.24 22.56 7.02
C LEU A 130 0.88 23.61 8.08
N LYS A 131 0.65 24.87 7.69
CA LYS A 131 0.18 25.92 8.60
C LYS A 131 -1.11 25.53 9.32
N ARG A 132 -2.08 24.95 8.60
CA ARG A 132 -3.33 24.45 9.21
C ARG A 132 -3.12 23.28 10.15
N LEU A 133 -2.13 22.41 9.89
CA LEU A 133 -1.80 21.33 10.82
C LEU A 133 -1.22 21.88 12.12
N TYR A 134 -0.23 22.78 12.04
CA TYR A 134 0.39 23.38 13.21
C TYR A 134 -0.58 24.24 14.03
N ALA A 135 -1.58 24.84 13.40
CA ALA A 135 -2.61 25.63 14.09
C ALA A 135 -3.62 24.79 14.90
N LYS A 136 -3.61 23.45 14.80
CA LYS A 136 -4.53 22.60 15.57
C LYS A 136 -4.16 22.57 17.05
N GLU A 137 -5.12 22.89 17.90
CA GLU A 137 -4.94 22.81 19.35
C GLU A 137 -4.62 21.37 19.82
N GLY A 138 -3.70 21.26 20.78
CA GLY A 138 -3.26 20.02 21.41
C GLY A 138 -2.34 19.13 20.58
N SER A 139 -2.67 18.88 19.30
CA SER A 139 -1.95 17.91 18.45
C SER A 139 -1.17 18.54 17.29
N GLY A 140 -1.27 19.85 17.08
CA GLY A 140 -0.73 20.52 15.90
C GLY A 140 0.77 20.39 15.75
N SER A 141 1.53 20.54 16.83
CA SER A 141 3.00 20.40 16.82
C SER A 141 3.43 19.00 16.39
N THR A 142 2.86 17.96 16.99
CA THR A 142 3.22 16.57 16.69
C THR A 142 2.79 16.17 15.28
N VAL A 143 1.57 16.49 14.88
CA VAL A 143 1.05 16.15 13.55
C VAL A 143 1.78 16.93 12.46
N GLY A 144 2.11 18.19 12.70
CA GLY A 144 2.92 19.01 11.81
C GLY A 144 4.32 18.44 11.60
N LEU A 145 5.01 18.07 12.69
CA LEU A 145 6.34 17.45 12.61
C LEU A 145 6.32 16.11 11.87
N ILE A 146 5.31 15.26 12.10
CA ILE A 146 5.17 13.98 11.39
C ILE A 146 4.92 14.22 9.90
N ALA A 147 4.08 15.22 9.55
CA ALA A 147 3.81 15.56 8.17
C ALA A 147 5.05 16.08 7.44
N GLU A 148 5.80 17.00 8.06
CA GLU A 148 7.10 17.46 7.57
C GLU A 148 8.07 16.29 7.40
N LEU A 149 8.13 15.36 8.37
CA LEU A 149 9.01 14.20 8.29
C LEU A 149 8.73 13.39 7.04
N VAL A 150 7.46 13.11 6.76
CA VAL A 150 7.05 12.34 5.59
C VAL A 150 7.33 13.10 4.29
N LEU A 151 7.10 14.42 4.25
CA LEU A 151 7.37 15.25 3.08
C LEU A 151 8.86 15.31 2.74
N GLU A 152 9.70 15.55 3.76
CA GLU A 152 11.14 15.75 3.60
C GLU A 152 11.92 14.46 3.34
N THR A 153 11.43 13.33 3.87
CA THR A 153 12.18 12.06 3.83
C THR A 153 11.55 11.00 2.93
N GLY A 154 10.28 11.17 2.55
CA GLY A 154 9.53 10.21 1.75
C GLY A 154 9.28 8.86 2.45
N ILE A 155 9.44 8.78 3.78
CA ILE A 155 9.20 7.55 4.53
C ILE A 155 7.72 7.15 4.50
N ARG A 156 7.46 5.86 4.68
CA ARG A 156 6.09 5.35 4.76
C ARG A 156 5.43 5.83 6.05
N ARG A 157 4.11 5.99 6.00
CA ARG A 157 3.30 6.32 7.19
C ARG A 157 3.59 5.40 8.39
N GLU A 158 3.77 4.10 8.15
CA GLU A 158 4.06 3.14 9.21
C GLU A 158 5.46 3.35 9.82
N GLU A 159 6.44 3.71 9.00
CA GLU A 159 7.81 4.02 9.45
C GLU A 159 7.82 5.30 10.29
N ALA A 160 7.00 6.30 9.94
CA ALA A 160 6.80 7.51 10.74
C ALA A 160 6.06 7.23 12.06
N ALA A 161 5.06 6.34 12.05
CA ALA A 161 4.31 5.97 13.24
C ALA A 161 5.15 5.17 14.25
N CYS A 162 6.06 4.33 13.76
CA CYS A 162 7.02 3.58 14.58
C CYS A 162 8.34 4.36 14.79
N TRP A 163 8.35 5.69 14.59
CA TRP A 163 9.54 6.50 14.84
C TRP A 163 9.82 6.59 16.33
N ARG A 164 11.06 6.30 16.75
CA ARG A 164 11.43 6.21 18.16
C ARG A 164 12.42 7.27 18.58
N MET A 165 12.54 7.44 19.89
CA MET A 165 13.47 8.38 20.51
C MET A 165 14.94 8.03 20.30
N ASP A 166 15.24 6.76 19.99
CA ASP A 166 16.57 6.27 19.65
C ASP A 166 16.83 6.21 18.13
N THR A 167 15.82 6.48 17.30
CA THR A 167 15.95 6.55 15.85
C THR A 167 16.88 7.70 15.44
N LEU A 168 16.71 8.87 16.04
CA LEU A 168 17.67 9.98 15.95
C LEU A 168 18.38 10.12 17.30
N HIS A 169 19.71 10.02 17.29
CA HIS A 169 20.48 10.07 18.53
C HIS A 169 20.29 11.44 19.22
N ARG A 170 20.07 11.49 20.54
CA ARG A 170 19.85 12.76 21.26
C ARG A 170 21.03 13.72 21.20
N ASP A 171 22.23 13.15 21.32
CA ASP A 171 23.50 13.87 21.21
C ASP A 171 23.85 14.14 19.73
N PRO A 172 23.86 15.42 19.28
CA PRO A 172 24.17 15.77 17.90
C PRO A 172 25.59 15.43 17.46
N THR A 173 26.53 15.29 18.39
CA THR A 173 27.92 14.95 18.06
C THR A 173 28.07 13.54 17.51
N LYS A 174 27.07 12.68 17.74
CA LYS A 174 27.00 11.31 17.22
C LYS A 174 26.26 11.20 15.90
N TRP A 175 25.78 12.32 15.34
CA TRP A 175 25.10 12.32 14.07
C TRP A 175 26.08 12.10 12.92
N ARG A 176 25.71 11.20 12.01
CA ARG A 176 26.44 11.05 10.74
C ARG A 176 25.87 12.05 9.74
N ILE A 177 26.56 13.17 9.56
CA ILE A 177 26.16 14.25 8.66
C ILE A 177 26.75 14.02 7.27
N VAL A 178 25.89 14.04 6.26
CA VAL A 178 26.26 14.07 4.84
C VAL A 178 26.54 15.51 4.45
N ASN A 179 27.59 15.75 3.67
CA ASN A 179 28.02 17.07 3.21
C ASN A 179 28.25 18.11 4.33
N PRO A 180 29.03 17.82 5.39
CA PRO A 180 29.16 18.68 6.57
C PRO A 180 29.80 20.06 6.29
N LYS A 181 30.37 20.27 5.10
CA LYS A 181 30.97 21.54 4.68
C LYS A 181 30.03 22.41 3.83
N SER A 182 28.87 21.88 3.44
CA SER A 182 27.87 22.61 2.68
C SER A 182 27.05 23.54 3.58
N VAL A 183 26.28 24.43 2.97
CA VAL A 183 25.28 25.24 3.69
C VAL A 183 24.27 24.33 4.39
N THR A 184 23.74 24.79 5.53
CA THR A 184 22.90 24.00 6.44
C THR A 184 21.73 23.31 5.75
N ASP A 185 21.10 23.96 4.77
CA ASP A 185 19.93 23.43 4.06
C ASP A 185 20.27 22.25 3.12
N ASP A 186 21.54 22.13 2.72
CA ASP A 186 22.06 21.03 1.89
C ASP A 186 22.64 19.88 2.73
N GLN A 187 22.64 20.03 4.06
CA GLN A 187 23.12 19.00 4.99
C GLN A 187 21.99 18.04 5.35
N ALA A 188 22.34 16.77 5.52
CA ALA A 188 21.41 15.75 5.98
C ALA A 188 22.05 14.82 7.01
N VAL A 189 21.25 14.40 7.99
CA VAL A 189 21.63 13.40 8.99
C VAL A 189 21.19 12.03 8.50
N VAL A 190 22.11 11.06 8.49
CA VAL A 190 21.75 9.68 8.15
C VAL A 190 21.11 9.00 9.35
N VAL A 191 19.90 8.49 9.16
CA VAL A 191 19.10 7.79 10.17
C VAL A 191 18.83 6.37 9.72
N THR A 192 18.90 5.42 10.64
CA THR A 192 18.58 4.01 10.35
C THR A 192 17.16 3.68 10.83
N LEU A 193 16.31 3.23 9.91
CA LEU A 193 14.98 2.74 10.20
C LEU A 193 14.95 1.22 10.18
N ARG A 194 14.29 0.63 11.19
CA ARG A 194 14.05 -0.82 11.27
C ARG A 194 12.67 -1.21 11.78
N TYR A 195 11.96 -0.29 12.42
CA TYR A 195 10.61 -0.52 12.95
C TYR A 195 9.56 -0.06 11.94
N GLY A 196 8.48 -0.83 11.80
CA GLY A 196 7.41 -0.55 10.83
C GLY A 196 7.82 -0.71 9.36
N THR A 197 9.07 -1.12 9.07
CA THR A 197 9.59 -1.19 7.70
C THR A 197 8.93 -2.30 6.90
N LYS A 198 8.74 -2.03 5.61
CA LYS A 198 8.16 -2.99 4.67
C LYS A 198 9.15 -4.13 4.40
N GLY A 199 8.65 -5.37 4.41
CA GLY A 199 9.46 -6.56 4.11
C GLY A 199 9.25 -7.70 5.11
N LYS A 200 10.21 -8.62 5.16
CA LYS A 200 10.23 -9.74 6.11
C LYS A 200 10.17 -9.22 7.55
N GLU A 201 9.40 -9.89 8.40
CA GLU A 201 9.36 -9.65 9.84
C GLU A 201 10.45 -10.49 10.52
N TYR A 202 11.29 -9.83 11.32
CA TYR A 202 12.36 -10.47 12.10
C TYR A 202 12.03 -10.58 13.60
N GLY A 203 10.87 -10.06 14.00
CA GLY A 203 10.41 -10.04 15.38
C GLY A 203 9.51 -8.85 15.65
N ARG A 204 9.14 -8.68 16.92
CA ARG A 204 8.39 -7.53 17.39
C ARG A 204 9.04 -6.95 18.63
N ASP A 205 8.93 -5.64 18.77
CA ASP A 205 9.43 -4.92 19.93
C ASP A 205 8.42 -3.87 20.35
N HIS A 206 7.91 -3.97 21.58
CA HIS A 206 6.82 -3.14 22.11
C HIS A 206 5.57 -3.07 21.19
N GLY A 207 5.31 -4.14 20.43
CA GLY A 207 4.19 -4.21 19.48
C GLY A 207 4.52 -3.77 18.05
N ASP A 208 5.62 -3.05 17.85
CA ASP A 208 6.07 -2.67 16.51
C ASP A 208 6.76 -3.84 15.81
N LYS A 209 6.50 -3.95 14.51
CA LYS A 209 7.19 -4.90 13.64
C LYS A 209 8.66 -4.50 13.47
N ILE A 210 9.59 -5.42 13.71
CA ILE A 210 10.98 -5.30 13.28
C ILE A 210 11.09 -5.83 11.85
N GLY A 211 11.36 -4.94 10.90
CA GLY A 211 11.57 -5.27 9.51
C GLY A 211 13.04 -5.15 9.08
N PRO A 212 13.33 -5.21 7.78
CA PRO A 212 14.68 -4.96 7.28
C PRO A 212 15.13 -3.54 7.64
N SER A 213 16.41 -3.40 8.00
CA SER A 213 17.01 -2.10 8.29
C SER A 213 17.33 -1.36 6.99
N GLY A 214 17.09 -0.05 6.97
CA GLY A 214 17.39 0.82 5.85
C GLY A 214 17.80 2.20 6.32
N GLU A 215 18.69 2.84 5.56
CA GLU A 215 19.14 4.21 5.83
C GLU A 215 18.29 5.22 5.07
N ILE A 216 18.00 6.33 5.73
CA ILE A 216 17.34 7.50 5.14
C ILE A 216 18.15 8.76 5.45
N LEU A 217 17.90 9.81 4.67
CA LEU A 217 18.44 11.13 4.89
C LEU A 217 17.36 12.01 5.49
N VAL A 218 17.64 12.60 6.66
CA VAL A 218 16.77 13.59 7.29
C VAL A 218 17.44 14.96 7.14
N PRO A 219 16.77 15.98 6.59
CA PRO A 219 17.36 17.31 6.50
C PRO A 219 17.87 17.82 7.85
N TYR A 220 19.05 18.42 7.87
CA TYR A 220 19.69 18.86 9.11
C TYR A 220 18.84 19.88 9.90
N PRO A 221 18.18 20.88 9.29
CA PRO A 221 17.28 21.78 10.01
C PRO A 221 16.16 21.02 10.74
N MET A 222 15.61 20.00 10.08
CA MET A 222 14.56 19.17 10.63
C MET A 222 15.04 18.28 11.79
N ALA A 223 16.24 17.70 11.66
CA ALA A 223 16.86 16.92 12.73
C ALA A 223 17.08 17.80 13.98
N CYS A 224 17.55 19.03 13.80
CA CYS A 224 17.68 20.02 14.87
C CYS A 224 16.32 20.36 15.52
N GLN A 225 15.29 20.62 14.72
CA GLN A 225 13.95 20.92 15.22
C GLN A 225 13.34 19.75 16.01
N SER A 226 13.56 18.52 15.53
CA SER A 226 13.08 17.30 16.19
C SER A 226 13.80 17.07 17.53
N ALA A 227 15.11 17.32 17.57
CA ALA A 227 15.91 17.27 18.80
C ALA A 227 15.50 18.32 19.84
N LEU A 228 14.94 19.45 19.41
CA LEU A 228 14.52 20.54 20.31
C LEU A 228 13.06 20.45 20.76
N LYS A 229 12.14 20.00 19.89
CA LYS A 229 10.68 20.04 20.15
C LYS A 229 10.07 18.75 20.68
N ILE A 230 10.69 17.59 20.46
CA ILE A 230 10.17 16.30 20.94
C ILE A 230 10.63 16.02 22.39
N PHE A 231 11.58 16.80 22.90
CA PHE A 231 12.27 16.55 24.17
C PHE A 231 11.94 17.58 25.28
N HIS A 232 10.95 18.45 25.04
CA HIS A 232 10.33 19.35 26.02
C HIS A 232 8.81 19.19 25.95
#